data_AF-A0A2P6MM32-F1
#
_entry.id   AF-A0A2P6MM32-F1
#
_cell.length_a   1.000
_cell.length_b   1.000
_cell.length_c   1.000
_cell.angle_alpha   90.00
_cell.angle_beta   90.00
_cell.angle_gamma   90.00
#
_symmetry.space_group_name_H-M   'P 1'
#
loop_
_entity.id
_entity.type
_entity.pdbx_description
1 polymer ?
#
loop_
_entity_poly.entity_id
_entity_poly.type
_entity_poly.pdbx_seq_one_letter_code
_entity_poly.pdbx_strand_id
1 'polypeptide(L)'
;MEEANPLGDIAIETGVSRDHEQRRQNGPTFEKREHSEKKEPAVRTPSVMKPFVLPNDPQPDGADMHESLLELMKETDVPKMQKVIDALEILLPPAKEEMRLYHTPRSDMSRLEASSIVLSIEPNDGVYDLMSQRRQADLTFLHRPFNLNRRNVPRTSSVTSSHIRFDELLTTGWNPILALRLGMANDVFCVQGFKNDPDRKIGLIGKLKTPVSRRQFHDQVEREFEGIEVAQMGNEEEEKEMVHTVGILNALTPDLLRDIESECKEYKVDMLITGAPREVGLLEASKIGFSVLAVGHTSSEWWGIKELRNILARLFTGAKIHVVEPEMEETNEKISYTDENGIEYVMDEGKKQKRTRRGNSARRNNEKSSSSRGKEETRGDSQRGRREEKNVGSPEAKHETKKRRESRGRDNGRETGKSEGFKSKPMNPQAAVFGGKPSVVDAK
;
A
#
# COMPACT_ATOMS: atom_id res chain seq x y z
N MET A 1 65.70 19.24 -34.39
CA MET A 1 66.18 18.73 -35.68
C MET A 1 65.70 17.29 -35.72
N GLU A 2 64.50 17.07 -36.27
CA GLU A 2 64.31 16.59 -37.67
C GLU A 2 64.55 15.07 -37.68
N GLU A 3 63.72 14.18 -38.24
CA GLU A 3 62.70 14.22 -39.30
C GLU A 3 61.96 12.86 -39.24
N ALA A 4 60.63 12.77 -39.36
CA ALA A 4 59.84 12.55 -40.58
C ALA A 4 59.87 11.10 -41.18
N ASN A 5 58.70 10.44 -41.13
CA ASN A 5 57.93 9.66 -42.15
C ASN A 5 58.65 8.81 -43.25
N PRO A 6 58.02 7.76 -43.88
CA PRO A 6 56.61 7.73 -44.29
C PRO A 6 55.86 6.36 -44.37
N LEU A 7 54.59 6.53 -44.77
CA LEU A 7 53.51 5.67 -45.27
C LEU A 7 53.84 4.45 -46.15
N GLY A 8 52.89 3.48 -46.14
CA GLY A 8 52.70 2.47 -47.17
C GLY A 8 51.22 2.03 -47.26
N ASP A 9 50.68 2.13 -48.47
CA ASP A 9 49.30 1.91 -48.93
C ASP A 9 48.83 0.45 -48.91
N ILE A 10 47.52 0.20 -48.77
CA ILE A 10 46.81 -0.89 -49.46
C ILE A 10 45.43 -0.40 -49.94
N ALA A 11 45.28 -0.41 -51.26
CA ALA A 11 44.04 -0.19 -52.00
C ALA A 11 43.28 -1.52 -52.20
N ILE A 12 41.94 -1.47 -52.19
CA ILE A 12 41.09 -2.38 -52.95
C ILE A 12 39.93 -1.57 -53.55
N GLU A 13 40.01 -1.33 -54.85
CA GLU A 13 38.86 -1.03 -55.72
C GLU A 13 38.17 -2.34 -56.11
N THR A 14 36.85 -2.30 -56.26
CA THR A 14 36.15 -2.49 -57.55
C THR A 14 34.66 -2.76 -57.31
N GLY A 15 33.80 -2.19 -58.16
CA GLY A 15 32.48 -2.78 -58.42
C GLY A 15 31.30 -1.81 -58.47
N VAL A 16 31.20 -1.08 -59.58
CA VAL A 16 30.11 -0.18 -59.97
C VAL A 16 28.83 -0.96 -60.33
N SER A 17 27.65 -0.45 -59.95
CA SER A 17 26.52 -0.31 -60.89
C SER A 17 25.55 0.78 -60.46
N ARG A 18 25.19 1.61 -61.42
CA ARG A 18 24.34 2.81 -61.34
C ARG A 18 22.84 2.45 -61.41
N ASP A 19 22.05 3.50 -61.19
CA ASP A 19 20.67 3.75 -61.62
C ASP A 19 19.56 3.51 -60.59
N HIS A 20 19.23 4.56 -59.82
CA HIS A 20 17.93 5.22 -59.95
C HIS A 20 17.89 6.55 -59.19
N GLU A 21 17.81 7.63 -59.95
CA GLU A 21 17.59 8.99 -59.49
C GLU A 21 16.08 9.29 -59.32
N GLN A 22 15.79 10.24 -58.43
CA GLN A 22 14.60 11.09 -58.37
C GLN A 22 13.26 10.47 -57.95
N ARG A 23 12.89 10.68 -56.67
CA ARG A 23 11.58 11.26 -56.30
C ARG A 23 11.46 11.58 -54.80
N ARG A 24 10.93 12.79 -54.53
CA ARG A 24 10.31 13.30 -53.29
C ARG A 24 11.19 14.15 -52.35
N GLN A 25 11.37 15.40 -52.76
CA GLN A 25 11.32 16.55 -51.85
C GLN A 25 9.84 16.88 -51.56
N ASN A 26 9.52 17.13 -50.28
CA ASN A 26 8.38 17.89 -49.70
C ASN A 26 7.96 17.26 -48.36
N GLY A 27 8.72 17.58 -47.30
CA GLY A 27 8.27 17.42 -45.91
C GLY A 27 7.84 18.79 -45.36
N PRO A 28 6.76 18.88 -44.57
CA PRO A 28 6.27 20.16 -44.06
C PRO A 28 7.18 20.68 -42.96
N THR A 29 7.62 21.92 -43.11
CA THR A 29 8.24 22.73 -42.07
C THR A 29 7.24 22.97 -40.93
N PHE A 30 7.51 22.39 -39.76
CA PHE A 30 6.84 22.73 -38.51
C PHE A 30 7.37 24.09 -38.03
N GLU A 31 6.57 25.14 -38.19
CA GLU A 31 6.78 26.42 -37.50
C GLU A 31 6.60 26.22 -35.99
N LYS A 32 7.66 26.48 -35.24
CA LYS A 32 7.62 26.63 -33.78
C LYS A 32 6.77 27.85 -33.43
N ARG A 33 5.54 27.64 -32.97
CA ARG A 33 4.76 28.66 -32.26
C ARG A 33 5.27 28.78 -30.82
N GLU A 34 6.17 29.73 -30.59
CA GLU A 34 6.54 30.19 -29.25
C GLU A 34 5.53 31.23 -28.75
N HIS A 35 4.40 30.80 -28.21
CA HIS A 35 3.55 31.62 -27.34
C HIS A 35 3.01 30.76 -26.21
N SER A 36 3.85 30.46 -25.23
CA SER A 36 3.38 30.06 -23.90
C SER A 36 3.18 31.35 -23.08
N GLU A 37 1.95 31.84 -23.02
CA GLU A 37 1.55 32.79 -22.01
C GLU A 37 1.89 32.19 -20.63
N LYS A 38 2.81 32.83 -19.91
CA LYS A 38 3.08 32.52 -18.50
C LYS A 38 1.80 32.83 -17.73
N LYS A 39 0.95 31.82 -17.52
CA LYS A 39 -0.11 31.91 -16.50
C LYS A 39 0.58 32.20 -15.18
N GLU A 40 0.28 33.34 -14.59
CA GLU A 40 0.68 33.65 -13.23
C GLU A 40 0.28 32.49 -12.32
N PRO A 41 1.18 32.01 -11.43
CA PRO A 41 0.84 30.94 -10.51
C PRO A 41 -0.34 31.40 -9.67
N ALA A 42 -1.43 30.64 -9.70
CA ALA A 42 -2.60 30.91 -8.89
C ALA A 42 -2.15 31.07 -7.43
N VAL A 43 -2.53 32.18 -6.80
CA VAL A 43 -2.24 32.45 -5.39
C VAL A 43 -2.83 31.28 -4.58
N ARG A 44 -1.94 30.45 -4.04
CA ARG A 44 -2.34 29.28 -3.27
C ARG A 44 -2.95 29.77 -1.96
N THR A 45 -4.18 29.37 -1.68
CA THR A 45 -4.77 29.56 -0.35
C THR A 45 -3.95 28.74 0.64
N PRO A 46 -3.52 29.31 1.78
CA PRO A 46 -2.78 28.57 2.80
C PRO A 46 -3.56 27.34 3.23
N SER A 47 -2.84 26.25 3.53
CA SER A 47 -3.43 25.09 4.20
C SER A 47 -4.15 25.58 5.46
N VAL A 48 -5.35 25.05 5.72
CA VAL A 48 -6.08 25.44 6.94
C VAL A 48 -5.82 24.34 7.95
N MET A 49 -4.94 24.50 8.94
CA MET A 49 -4.86 23.50 10.00
C MET A 49 -6.00 23.67 11.00
N LYS A 50 -6.63 22.55 11.36
CA LYS A 50 -7.72 22.54 12.35
C LYS A 50 -7.36 21.58 13.48
N PRO A 51 -7.49 21.99 14.75
CA PRO A 51 -7.38 21.07 15.87
C PRO A 51 -8.45 19.99 15.74
N PHE A 52 -8.07 18.74 16.00
CA PHE A 52 -8.93 17.58 15.92
C PHE A 52 -8.67 16.65 17.10
N VAL A 53 -9.70 16.36 17.86
CA VAL A 53 -9.59 15.38 18.94
C VAL A 53 -9.86 14.00 18.35
N LEU A 54 -8.83 13.18 18.21
CA LEU A 54 -8.99 11.73 18.05
C LEU A 54 -9.92 11.22 19.15
N PRO A 55 -10.80 10.27 18.84
CA PRO A 55 -11.69 9.70 19.83
C PRO A 55 -10.87 9.09 20.99
N ASN A 56 -11.05 9.63 22.22
CA ASN A 56 -10.61 9.00 23.47
C ASN A 56 -11.38 7.69 23.73
N ASP A 57 -12.63 7.71 23.28
CA ASP A 57 -13.67 6.69 23.09
C ASP A 57 -14.64 7.33 22.04
N PRO A 58 -15.53 6.57 21.37
CA PRO A 58 -16.35 7.10 20.26
C PRO A 58 -17.22 8.30 20.72
N GLN A 59 -16.88 9.50 20.27
CA GLN A 59 -17.68 10.73 20.44
C GLN A 59 -18.62 10.90 19.23
N PRO A 60 -19.78 11.57 19.38
CA PRO A 60 -21.01 11.43 18.55
C PRO A 60 -20.84 11.39 17.02
N ASP A 61 -19.86 12.09 16.47
CA ASP A 61 -19.55 12.17 15.04
C ASP A 61 -18.88 10.87 14.51
N GLY A 62 -18.11 10.21 15.39
CA GLY A 62 -17.53 8.87 15.20
C GLY A 62 -18.22 7.79 16.05
N ALA A 63 -19.15 8.16 16.94
CA ALA A 63 -20.03 7.23 17.64
C ALA A 63 -20.95 6.55 16.63
N ASP A 64 -21.38 7.27 15.59
CA ASP A 64 -22.11 6.66 14.48
C ASP A 64 -21.26 5.59 13.76
N MET A 65 -19.97 5.84 13.53
CA MET A 65 -19.07 4.85 12.94
C MET A 65 -18.90 3.62 13.85
N HIS A 66 -18.60 3.82 15.14
CA HIS A 66 -18.39 2.72 16.07
C HIS A 66 -19.69 1.95 16.35
N GLU A 67 -20.83 2.63 16.54
CA GLU A 67 -22.13 1.98 16.69
C GLU A 67 -22.55 1.25 15.42
N SER A 68 -22.35 1.83 14.24
CA SER A 68 -22.61 1.17 12.96
C SER A 68 -21.74 -0.09 12.80
N LEU A 69 -20.45 -0.02 13.16
CA LEU A 69 -19.57 -1.19 13.16
C LEU A 69 -19.97 -2.22 14.22
N LEU A 70 -20.35 -1.80 15.43
CA LEU A 70 -20.85 -2.70 16.48
C LEU A 70 -22.18 -3.36 16.08
N GLU A 71 -23.04 -2.68 15.36
CA GLU A 71 -24.28 -3.26 14.82
C GLU A 71 -23.95 -4.35 13.80
N LEU A 72 -22.96 -4.12 12.95
CA LEU A 72 -22.44 -5.13 12.01
C LEU A 72 -21.81 -6.34 12.74
N MET A 73 -21.21 -6.15 13.91
CA MET A 73 -20.57 -7.22 14.69
C MET A 73 -21.55 -8.20 15.36
N LYS A 74 -22.85 -7.92 15.40
CA LYS A 74 -23.84 -8.77 16.11
C LYS A 74 -24.16 -10.07 15.37
N GLU A 75 -23.81 -10.19 14.10
CA GLU A 75 -24.05 -11.40 13.32
C GLU A 75 -22.84 -12.35 13.42
N THR A 76 -23.06 -13.54 13.97
CA THR A 76 -22.04 -14.60 14.10
C THR A 76 -21.94 -15.50 12.86
N ASP A 77 -22.80 -15.28 11.87
CA ASP A 77 -22.88 -16.07 10.65
C ASP A 77 -22.00 -15.50 9.53
N VAL A 78 -21.91 -16.22 8.41
CA VAL A 78 -21.27 -15.71 7.20
C VAL A 78 -22.00 -14.43 6.75
N PRO A 79 -21.31 -13.28 6.64
CA PRO A 79 -21.99 -12.03 6.34
C PRO A 79 -22.55 -12.03 4.92
N LYS A 80 -23.63 -11.28 4.70
CA LYS A 80 -24.06 -10.96 3.33
C LYS A 80 -23.05 -10.03 2.68
N MET A 81 -22.85 -10.19 1.37
CA MET A 81 -21.90 -9.39 0.60
C MET A 81 -22.18 -7.89 0.74
N GLN A 82 -23.45 -7.49 0.73
CA GLN A 82 -23.84 -6.11 0.95
C GLN A 82 -23.35 -5.56 2.30
N LYS A 83 -23.45 -6.33 3.39
CA LYS A 83 -22.99 -5.90 4.73
C LYS A 83 -21.48 -5.64 4.77
N VAL A 84 -20.70 -6.43 4.05
CA VAL A 84 -19.25 -6.20 3.93
C VAL A 84 -18.96 -4.93 3.13
N ILE A 85 -19.74 -4.68 2.06
CA ILE A 85 -19.63 -3.43 1.28
C ILE A 85 -20.00 -2.22 2.14
N ASP A 86 -21.09 -2.28 2.90
CA ASP A 86 -21.53 -1.22 3.81
C ASP A 86 -20.43 -0.92 4.85
N ALA A 87 -19.84 -1.96 5.45
CA ALA A 87 -18.72 -1.81 6.38
C ALA A 87 -17.51 -1.13 5.73
N LEU A 88 -17.17 -1.53 4.50
CA LEU A 88 -16.10 -0.90 3.74
C LEU A 88 -16.42 0.56 3.44
N GLU A 89 -17.66 0.93 3.14
CA GLU A 89 -18.08 2.33 2.92
C GLU A 89 -18.04 3.18 4.19
N ILE A 90 -18.36 2.59 5.35
CA ILE A 90 -18.18 3.25 6.64
C ILE A 90 -16.70 3.50 6.93
N LEU A 91 -15.85 2.49 6.70
CA LEU A 91 -14.40 2.58 6.95
C LEU A 91 -13.68 3.48 5.93
N LEU A 92 -14.11 3.44 4.67
CA LEU A 92 -13.51 4.12 3.53
C LEU A 92 -14.62 4.83 2.73
N PRO A 93 -15.18 5.94 3.23
CA PRO A 93 -16.28 6.64 2.57
C PRO A 93 -15.86 7.12 1.19
N PRO A 94 -16.67 6.91 0.13
CA PRO A 94 -16.25 7.19 -1.24
C PRO A 94 -15.80 8.64 -1.43
N ALA A 95 -14.69 8.83 -2.14
CA ALA A 95 -14.31 10.15 -2.63
C ALA A 95 -15.19 10.55 -3.83
N LYS A 96 -15.37 11.87 -4.07
CA LYS A 96 -16.28 12.40 -5.11
C LYS A 96 -16.09 11.81 -6.51
N GLU A 97 -14.88 11.36 -6.84
CA GLU A 97 -14.51 10.88 -8.18
C GLU A 97 -14.10 9.40 -8.19
N GLU A 98 -14.24 8.70 -7.06
CA GLU A 98 -13.78 7.32 -6.92
C GLU A 98 -14.88 6.34 -7.29
N MET A 99 -14.62 5.48 -8.29
CA MET A 99 -15.48 4.34 -8.58
C MET A 99 -15.33 3.32 -7.45
N ARG A 100 -16.44 2.98 -6.79
CA ARG A 100 -16.41 2.04 -5.67
C ARG A 100 -16.52 0.58 -6.09
N LEU A 101 -17.38 0.30 -7.08
CA LEU A 101 -17.74 -1.03 -7.51
C LEU A 101 -17.27 -1.24 -8.96
N TYR A 102 -16.14 -1.91 -9.13
CA TYR A 102 -15.53 -2.17 -10.44
C TYR A 102 -16.16 -3.35 -11.16
N HIS A 103 -16.71 -4.31 -10.41
CA HIS A 103 -17.41 -5.44 -10.96
C HIS A 103 -18.52 -5.89 -10.02
N THR A 104 -19.73 -6.00 -10.54
CA THR A 104 -20.91 -6.44 -9.80
C THR A 104 -21.34 -7.81 -10.32
N PRO A 105 -21.68 -8.76 -9.45
CA PRO A 105 -22.28 -10.01 -9.89
C PRO A 105 -23.63 -9.75 -10.56
N ARG A 106 -24.10 -10.69 -11.38
CA ARG A 106 -25.46 -10.60 -11.97
C ARG A 106 -26.57 -10.83 -10.95
N SER A 107 -26.24 -11.48 -9.85
CA SER A 107 -27.16 -11.80 -8.77
C SER A 107 -27.22 -10.65 -7.76
N ASP A 108 -28.36 -10.54 -7.09
CA ASP A 108 -28.60 -9.57 -6.02
C ASP A 108 -27.61 -9.79 -4.84
N MET A 109 -26.73 -8.80 -4.61
CA MET A 109 -25.68 -8.86 -3.58
C MET A 109 -26.23 -8.99 -2.16
N SER A 110 -27.47 -8.56 -1.91
CA SER A 110 -28.12 -8.71 -0.60
C SER A 110 -28.41 -10.17 -0.24
N ARG A 111 -28.44 -11.06 -1.25
CA ARG A 111 -28.71 -12.50 -1.08
C ARG A 111 -27.45 -13.34 -1.08
N LEU A 112 -26.35 -12.80 -1.61
CA LEU A 112 -25.07 -13.49 -1.69
C LEU A 112 -24.35 -13.43 -0.35
N GLU A 113 -23.74 -14.54 0.02
CA GLU A 113 -22.84 -14.62 1.17
C GLU A 113 -21.43 -14.21 0.75
N ALA A 114 -20.72 -13.55 1.66
CA ALA A 114 -19.30 -13.26 1.56
C ALA A 114 -18.52 -14.21 2.45
N SER A 115 -18.55 -15.50 2.11
CA SER A 115 -17.82 -16.56 2.80
C SER A 115 -16.31 -16.39 2.67
N SER A 116 -15.88 -15.71 1.63
CA SER A 116 -14.48 -15.40 1.41
C SER A 116 -14.26 -14.04 0.76
N ILE A 117 -13.33 -13.28 1.35
CA ILE A 117 -12.98 -11.91 1.00
C ILE A 117 -11.50 -11.87 0.65
N VAL A 118 -11.16 -11.38 -0.54
CA VAL A 118 -9.78 -11.21 -1.00
C VAL A 118 -9.40 -9.73 -0.93
N LEU A 119 -8.26 -9.42 -0.32
CA LEU A 119 -7.72 -8.06 -0.23
C LEU A 119 -6.37 -8.02 -0.95
N SER A 120 -6.14 -7.01 -1.77
CA SER A 120 -4.85 -6.77 -2.42
C SER A 120 -4.65 -5.28 -2.69
N ILE A 121 -3.40 -4.87 -2.85
CA ILE A 121 -3.07 -3.54 -3.35
C ILE A 121 -3.55 -3.41 -4.80
N GLU A 122 -3.23 -4.38 -5.65
CA GLU A 122 -3.56 -4.34 -7.07
C GLU A 122 -3.93 -5.73 -7.60
N PRO A 123 -4.55 -5.84 -8.80
CA PRO A 123 -4.77 -7.13 -9.43
C PRO A 123 -3.44 -7.78 -9.86
N ASN A 124 -3.22 -9.02 -9.45
CA ASN A 124 -2.11 -9.87 -9.88
C ASN A 124 -2.59 -11.33 -10.05
N ASP A 125 -1.70 -12.24 -10.46
CA ASP A 125 -2.06 -13.64 -10.71
C ASP A 125 -2.61 -14.32 -9.45
N GLY A 126 -2.04 -14.03 -8.28
CA GLY A 126 -2.54 -14.55 -7.00
C GLY A 126 -3.98 -14.13 -6.67
N VAL A 127 -4.37 -12.90 -7.04
CA VAL A 127 -5.76 -12.43 -6.90
C VAL A 127 -6.69 -13.26 -7.81
N TYR A 128 -6.35 -13.41 -9.09
CA TYR A 128 -7.18 -14.17 -10.02
C TYR A 128 -7.26 -15.65 -9.67
N ASP A 129 -6.17 -16.24 -9.17
CA ASP A 129 -6.12 -17.62 -8.72
C ASP A 129 -7.08 -17.87 -7.54
N LEU A 130 -7.09 -16.98 -6.55
CA LEU A 130 -8.04 -17.07 -5.44
C LEU A 130 -9.49 -16.84 -5.90
N MET A 131 -9.72 -15.90 -6.81
CA MET A 131 -11.05 -15.65 -7.35
C MET A 131 -11.60 -16.82 -8.19
N SER A 132 -10.74 -17.45 -8.98
CA SER A 132 -11.12 -18.52 -9.91
C SER A 132 -11.40 -19.86 -9.22
N GLN A 133 -10.84 -20.07 -8.02
CA GLN A 133 -11.19 -21.20 -7.17
C GLN A 133 -12.68 -21.09 -6.82
N ARG A 134 -13.51 -21.91 -7.51
CA ARG A 134 -14.99 -21.83 -7.64
C ARG A 134 -15.83 -21.84 -6.33
N ARG A 135 -15.22 -21.63 -5.17
CA ARG A 135 -15.85 -21.55 -3.84
C ARG A 135 -15.11 -20.60 -2.87
N GLN A 136 -14.24 -19.71 -3.37
CA GLN A 136 -13.26 -19.04 -2.51
C GLN A 136 -13.14 -17.52 -2.63
N ALA A 137 -13.80 -16.81 -3.54
CA ALA A 137 -13.87 -15.35 -3.39
C ALA A 137 -15.22 -14.84 -3.86
N ASP A 138 -16.01 -14.41 -2.89
CA ASP A 138 -17.30 -13.79 -3.14
C ASP A 138 -17.10 -12.28 -3.34
N LEU A 139 -16.17 -11.69 -2.60
CA LEU A 139 -15.84 -10.27 -2.66
C LEU A 139 -14.32 -10.08 -2.75
N THR A 140 -13.89 -9.12 -3.56
CA THR A 140 -12.49 -8.70 -3.65
C THR A 140 -12.40 -7.19 -3.45
N PHE A 141 -11.52 -6.74 -2.57
CA PHE A 141 -11.16 -5.33 -2.41
C PHE A 141 -9.79 -5.10 -3.04
N LEU A 142 -9.69 -4.07 -3.88
CA LEU A 142 -8.44 -3.62 -4.47
C LEU A 142 -8.18 -2.16 -4.13
N HIS A 143 -6.98 -1.82 -3.69
CA HIS A 143 -6.61 -0.42 -3.52
C HIS A 143 -6.48 0.30 -4.89
N ARG A 144 -5.78 -0.31 -5.85
CA ARG A 144 -5.51 0.16 -7.21
C ARG A 144 -6.14 -0.78 -8.25
N PRO A 145 -7.40 -0.57 -8.64
CA PRO A 145 -8.12 -1.46 -9.53
C PRO A 145 -7.80 -1.26 -11.03
N PHE A 146 -6.86 -0.38 -11.38
CA PHE A 146 -6.71 0.16 -12.74
C PHE A 146 -6.36 -0.89 -13.80
N ASN A 147 -5.62 -1.93 -13.41
CA ASN A 147 -5.19 -3.02 -14.31
C ASN A 147 -6.10 -4.26 -14.22
N LEU A 148 -7.30 -4.14 -13.64
CA LEU A 148 -8.20 -5.27 -13.47
C LEU A 148 -8.73 -5.78 -14.82
N ASN A 149 -8.37 -6.99 -15.19
CA ASN A 149 -8.97 -7.69 -16.32
C ASN A 149 -10.34 -8.26 -15.91
N ARG A 150 -11.39 -7.47 -16.12
CA ARG A 150 -12.77 -7.83 -15.81
C ARG A 150 -13.27 -9.12 -16.49
N ARG A 151 -12.62 -9.57 -17.58
CA ARG A 151 -12.97 -10.84 -18.24
C ARG A 151 -12.56 -12.07 -17.42
N ASN A 152 -11.55 -11.91 -16.57
CA ASN A 152 -11.05 -12.96 -15.68
C ASN A 152 -11.79 -12.99 -14.34
N VAL A 153 -12.61 -11.98 -14.05
CA VAL A 153 -13.42 -11.93 -12.83
C VAL A 153 -14.63 -12.87 -12.95
N PRO A 154 -14.84 -13.81 -12.01
CA PRO A 154 -16.01 -14.68 -12.04
C PRO A 154 -17.33 -13.89 -11.98
N ARG A 155 -18.37 -14.44 -12.63
CA ARG A 155 -19.69 -13.80 -12.69
C ARG A 155 -20.43 -13.72 -11.35
N THR A 156 -19.97 -14.50 -10.37
CA THR A 156 -20.52 -14.59 -9.02
C THR A 156 -19.77 -13.73 -8.02
N SER A 157 -18.60 -13.22 -8.38
CA SER A 157 -17.77 -12.40 -7.50
C SER A 157 -18.09 -10.92 -7.69
N SER A 158 -17.78 -10.12 -6.67
CA SER A 158 -17.82 -8.66 -6.70
C SER A 158 -16.42 -8.10 -6.50
N VAL A 159 -16.10 -6.97 -7.14
CA VAL A 159 -14.83 -6.26 -6.92
C VAL A 159 -15.11 -4.83 -6.51
N THR A 160 -14.69 -4.47 -5.30
CA THR A 160 -14.71 -3.11 -4.77
C THR A 160 -13.32 -2.51 -4.70
N SER A 161 -13.25 -1.19 -4.57
CA SER A 161 -11.97 -0.50 -4.41
C SER A 161 -12.06 0.82 -3.67
N SER A 162 -10.96 1.20 -3.03
CA SER A 162 -10.67 2.57 -2.64
C SER A 162 -9.20 2.83 -2.87
N HIS A 163 -8.91 3.77 -3.76
CA HIS A 163 -7.59 4.36 -3.94
C HIS A 163 -7.45 5.56 -3.01
N ILE A 164 -8.16 6.66 -3.29
CA ILE A 164 -7.97 7.96 -2.63
C ILE A 164 -8.21 7.86 -1.12
N ARG A 165 -9.28 7.19 -0.73
CA ARG A 165 -9.69 7.13 0.69
C ARG A 165 -8.92 6.12 1.50
N PHE A 166 -8.41 5.09 0.84
CA PHE A 166 -7.48 4.16 1.46
C PHE A 166 -6.14 4.84 1.72
N ASP A 167 -5.61 5.61 0.77
CA ASP A 167 -4.43 6.45 0.98
C ASP A 167 -4.62 7.45 2.12
N GLU A 168 -5.81 8.06 2.17
CA GLU A 168 -6.13 9.03 3.20
C GLU A 168 -6.21 8.37 4.58
N LEU A 169 -6.92 7.26 4.72
CA LEU A 169 -7.34 6.74 6.03
C LEU A 169 -6.54 5.54 6.54
N LEU A 170 -5.90 4.78 5.65
CA LEU A 170 -5.24 3.51 5.96
C LEU A 170 -3.79 3.41 5.45
N THR A 171 -3.17 4.49 4.98
CA THR A 171 -1.72 4.52 4.73
C THR A 171 -1.04 5.60 5.57
N THR A 172 -0.19 6.46 5.02
CA THR A 172 0.47 7.56 5.73
C THR A 172 -0.32 8.88 5.65
N GLY A 173 -1.60 8.86 5.29
CA GLY A 173 -2.45 10.05 5.29
C GLY A 173 -3.00 10.44 6.66
N TRP A 174 -4.24 10.95 6.67
CA TRP A 174 -5.06 11.10 7.86
C TRP A 174 -5.45 9.73 8.43
N ASN A 175 -4.50 9.08 9.11
CA ASN A 175 -4.66 7.74 9.64
C ASN A 175 -4.65 7.71 11.18
N PRO A 176 -5.80 7.95 11.83
CA PRO A 176 -5.96 7.82 13.27
C PRO A 176 -5.54 6.46 13.85
N ILE A 177 -5.75 5.37 13.11
CA ILE A 177 -5.44 4.02 13.58
C ILE A 177 -3.92 3.87 13.75
N LEU A 178 -3.16 4.30 12.73
CA LEU A 178 -1.70 4.34 12.80
C LEU A 178 -1.21 5.27 13.91
N ALA A 179 -1.80 6.46 14.04
CA ALA A 179 -1.46 7.40 15.10
C ALA A 179 -1.58 6.78 16.49
N LEU A 180 -2.69 6.09 16.77
CA LEU A 180 -2.91 5.38 18.02
C LEU A 180 -1.88 4.27 18.25
N ARG A 181 -1.54 3.50 17.21
CA ARG A 181 -0.54 2.42 17.29
C ARG A 181 0.88 2.92 17.50
N LEU A 182 1.18 4.12 17.02
CA LEU A 182 2.43 4.83 17.29
C LEU A 182 2.46 5.49 18.67
N GLY A 183 1.38 5.39 19.45
CA GLY A 183 1.31 5.92 20.81
C GLY A 183 1.01 7.42 20.87
N MET A 184 0.46 8.00 19.79
CA MET A 184 0.02 9.40 19.79
C MET A 184 -1.14 9.59 20.77
N ALA A 185 -1.15 10.76 21.41
CA ALA A 185 -2.24 11.26 22.21
C ALA A 185 -3.42 11.60 21.30
N ASN A 186 -4.57 11.77 21.94
CA ASN A 186 -5.80 11.96 21.19
C ASN A 186 -5.96 13.38 20.64
N ASP A 187 -5.22 14.36 21.15
CA ASP A 187 -5.22 15.70 20.55
C ASP A 187 -4.25 15.74 19.36
N VAL A 188 -4.79 15.81 18.14
CA VAL A 188 -4.02 15.86 16.89
C VAL A 188 -4.49 17.01 16.00
N PHE A 189 -3.63 17.43 15.09
CA PHE A 189 -3.86 18.49 14.13
C PHE A 189 -4.08 17.85 12.77
N CYS A 190 -5.21 18.14 12.14
CA CYS A 190 -5.45 17.72 10.77
C CYS A 190 -4.66 18.61 9.82
N VAL A 191 -3.76 17.98 9.06
CA VAL A 191 -3.04 18.62 7.96
C VAL A 191 -3.87 18.39 6.70
N GLN A 192 -4.41 19.46 6.12
CA GLN A 192 -5.28 19.43 4.95
C GLN A 192 -4.84 20.45 3.90
N GLY A 193 -5.27 20.28 2.65
CA GLY A 193 -4.95 21.19 1.56
C GLY A 193 -3.84 20.68 0.65
N PHE A 194 -4.21 20.04 -0.47
CA PHE A 194 -3.25 19.56 -1.46
C PHE A 194 -3.88 19.40 -2.83
N LYS A 195 -3.08 19.58 -3.89
CA LYS A 195 -3.53 19.46 -5.30
C LYS A 195 -4.81 20.27 -5.59
N ASN A 196 -4.92 21.46 -5.01
CA ASN A 196 -6.06 22.38 -5.12
C ASN A 196 -7.37 21.89 -4.48
N ASP A 197 -7.31 20.86 -3.63
CA ASP A 197 -8.42 20.44 -2.79
C ASP A 197 -8.15 20.86 -1.33
N PRO A 198 -8.81 21.92 -0.83
CA PRO A 198 -8.64 22.40 0.54
C PRO A 198 -9.21 21.44 1.59
N ASP A 199 -10.15 20.57 1.20
CA ASP A 199 -10.81 19.61 2.11
C ASP A 199 -10.06 18.27 2.17
N ARG A 200 -9.12 18.04 1.26
CA ARG A 200 -8.33 16.81 1.24
C ARG A 200 -7.42 16.76 2.46
N LYS A 201 -7.60 15.76 3.30
CA LYS A 201 -6.72 15.46 4.43
C LYS A 201 -5.47 14.75 3.93
N ILE A 202 -4.32 15.25 4.33
CA ILE A 202 -3.01 14.79 3.86
C ILE A 202 -2.23 14.14 4.97
N GLY A 203 -2.56 14.42 6.21
CA GLY A 203 -1.85 13.90 7.34
C GLY A 203 -2.39 14.39 8.65
N LEU A 204 -1.70 14.00 9.72
CA LEU A 204 -1.99 14.45 11.06
C LEU A 204 -0.69 14.72 11.83
N ILE A 205 -0.75 15.64 12.79
CA ILE A 205 0.37 15.94 13.71
C ILE A 205 -0.13 15.81 15.13
N GLY A 206 0.63 15.20 16.02
CA GLY A 206 0.21 15.07 17.41
C GLY A 206 1.34 14.71 18.34
N LYS A 207 1.08 14.88 19.64
CA LYS A 207 2.04 14.53 20.68
C LYS A 207 1.98 13.04 20.98
N LEU A 208 3.09 12.43 21.34
CA LEU A 208 3.12 11.10 21.94
C LEU A 208 2.58 11.16 23.37
N LYS A 209 1.83 10.13 23.78
CA LYS A 209 1.35 9.98 25.17
C LYS A 209 2.50 9.89 26.16
N THR A 210 3.59 9.28 25.73
CA THR A 210 4.84 9.19 26.49
C THR A 210 5.96 9.45 25.51
N PRO A 211 6.76 10.51 25.70
CA PRO A 211 7.93 10.75 24.88
C PRO A 211 8.86 9.54 24.91
N VAL A 212 9.48 9.23 23.78
CA VAL A 212 10.42 8.10 23.64
C VAL A 212 11.70 8.57 22.97
N SER A 213 12.81 7.85 23.13
CA SER A 213 14.03 8.21 22.39
C SER A 213 13.82 8.06 20.88
N ARG A 214 14.53 8.87 20.09
CA ARG A 214 14.53 8.83 18.62
C ARG A 214 14.72 7.41 18.06
N ARG A 215 15.66 6.65 18.64
CA ARG A 215 15.91 5.24 18.29
C ARG A 215 14.72 4.32 18.61
N GLN A 216 14.13 4.45 19.79
CA GLN A 216 12.96 3.63 20.14
C GLN A 216 11.79 3.89 19.19
N PHE A 217 11.59 5.14 18.80
CA PHE A 217 10.54 5.51 17.84
C PHE A 217 10.85 4.98 16.43
N HIS A 218 12.09 5.13 15.95
CA HIS A 218 12.55 4.50 14.70
C HIS A 218 12.27 3.00 14.69
N ASP A 219 12.71 2.26 15.72
CA ASP A 219 12.50 0.82 15.82
C ASP A 219 11.00 0.46 15.88
N GLN A 220 10.15 1.34 16.43
CA GLN A 220 8.70 1.17 16.44
C GLN A 220 8.09 1.32 15.05
N VAL A 221 8.48 2.37 14.31
CA VAL A 221 8.03 2.59 12.93
C VAL A 221 8.50 1.45 12.02
N GLU A 222 9.76 1.02 12.16
CA GLU A 222 10.30 -0.10 11.37
C GLU A 222 9.53 -1.41 11.63
N ARG A 223 9.17 -1.71 12.87
CA ARG A 223 8.33 -2.88 13.19
C ARG A 223 6.93 -2.77 12.62
N GLU A 224 6.36 -1.57 12.62
CA GLU A 224 5.00 -1.34 12.16
C GLU A 224 4.90 -1.52 10.64
N PHE A 225 5.85 -0.98 9.87
CA PHE A 225 5.85 -1.05 8.40
C PHE A 225 6.71 -2.19 7.81
N GLU A 226 7.36 -2.99 8.66
CA GLU A 226 8.31 -4.04 8.26
C GLU A 226 9.52 -3.52 7.46
N GLY A 227 9.87 -2.24 7.68
CA GLY A 227 11.01 -1.58 7.06
C GLY A 227 10.89 -0.06 7.07
N ILE A 228 12.03 0.59 6.82
CA ILE A 228 12.15 2.02 6.53
C ILE A 228 13.04 2.12 5.29
N GLU A 229 12.58 2.86 4.28
CA GLU A 229 13.30 3.08 3.03
C GLU A 229 14.35 4.18 3.20
N VAL A 230 13.95 5.31 3.80
CA VAL A 230 14.83 6.44 4.08
C VAL A 230 14.62 6.92 5.50
N ALA A 231 15.72 7.08 6.23
CA ALA A 231 15.73 7.73 7.54
C ALA A 231 16.65 8.96 7.46
N GLN A 232 16.06 10.15 7.41
CA GLN A 232 16.77 11.41 7.51
C GLN A 232 16.64 11.91 8.94
N MET A 233 17.71 11.83 9.72
CA MET A 233 17.72 12.44 11.05
C MET A 233 18.02 13.94 10.91
N GLY A 234 17.43 14.75 11.79
CA GLY A 234 17.85 16.14 11.97
C GLY A 234 19.30 16.24 12.49
N ASN A 235 19.67 17.40 13.03
CA ASN A 235 21.06 17.66 13.46
C ASN A 235 21.62 16.57 14.38
N GLU A 236 22.86 16.13 14.11
CA GLU A 236 23.51 14.96 14.73
C GLU A 236 23.76 15.10 16.24
N GLU A 237 23.80 16.33 16.77
CA GLU A 237 24.04 16.59 18.20
C GLU A 237 22.87 16.13 19.10
N GLU A 238 21.76 15.67 18.52
CA GLU A 238 20.50 15.36 19.16
C GLU A 238 20.17 13.85 19.23
N GLU A 239 21.13 12.93 19.08
CA GLU A 239 20.86 11.48 19.23
C GLU A 239 20.23 11.11 20.59
N LYS A 240 20.38 11.96 21.60
CA LYS A 240 19.77 11.81 22.94
C LYS A 240 18.39 12.44 23.05
N GLU A 241 17.87 13.06 21.99
CA GLU A 241 16.58 13.72 22.04
C GLU A 241 15.42 12.72 22.10
N MET A 242 14.44 13.14 22.89
CA MET A 242 13.17 12.48 23.03
C MET A 242 12.24 13.02 21.94
N VAL A 243 11.57 12.11 21.23
CA VAL A 243 10.47 12.43 20.32
C VAL A 243 9.24 12.67 21.18
N HIS A 244 8.69 13.88 21.08
CA HIS A 244 7.47 14.32 21.74
C HIS A 244 6.32 14.50 20.75
N THR A 245 6.60 15.00 19.56
CA THR A 245 5.61 15.35 18.55
C THR A 245 5.95 14.69 17.23
N VAL A 246 4.96 14.02 16.64
CA VAL A 246 5.09 13.28 15.39
C VAL A 246 4.06 13.77 14.38
N GLY A 247 4.48 13.93 13.13
CA GLY A 247 3.59 14.08 11.98
C GLY A 247 3.54 12.80 11.14
N ILE A 248 2.37 12.46 10.60
CA ILE A 248 2.16 11.40 9.61
C ILE A 248 1.59 12.07 8.38
N LEU A 249 2.30 11.99 7.23
CA LEU A 249 1.98 12.75 6.02
C LEU A 249 2.02 11.86 4.77
N ASN A 250 0.98 11.93 3.93
CA ASN A 250 0.95 11.23 2.65
C ASN A 250 1.76 11.93 1.55
N ALA A 251 2.19 13.17 1.81
CA ALA A 251 3.01 13.94 0.90
C ALA A 251 4.08 14.70 1.68
N LEU A 252 5.29 14.77 1.10
CA LEU A 252 6.42 15.52 1.62
C LEU A 252 6.80 16.59 0.60
N THR A 253 6.12 17.73 0.61
CA THR A 253 6.40 18.86 -0.31
C THR A 253 6.89 20.08 0.46
N PRO A 254 7.75 20.94 -0.13
CA PRO A 254 8.30 22.09 0.58
C PRO A 254 7.24 23.03 1.15
N ASP A 255 6.22 23.37 0.36
CA ASP A 255 5.14 24.24 0.82
C ASP A 255 4.41 23.67 2.03
N LEU A 256 4.13 22.36 2.03
CA LEU A 256 3.45 21.71 3.14
C LEU A 256 4.30 21.76 4.42
N LEU A 257 5.61 21.55 4.28
CA LEU A 257 6.52 21.59 5.43
C LEU A 257 6.65 22.99 6.03
N ARG A 258 6.65 24.03 5.20
CA ARG A 258 6.62 25.43 5.65
C ARG A 258 5.29 25.80 6.32
N ASP A 259 4.16 25.32 5.76
CA ASP A 259 2.85 25.48 6.40
C ASP A 259 2.89 24.84 7.80
N ILE A 260 3.38 23.60 7.92
CA ILE A 260 3.55 22.88 9.19
C ILE A 260 4.46 23.63 10.16
N GLU A 261 5.63 24.09 9.73
CA GLU A 261 6.54 24.85 10.59
C GLU A 261 5.86 26.12 11.14
N SER A 262 5.12 26.84 10.28
CA SER A 262 4.48 28.10 10.65
C SER A 262 3.27 27.90 11.57
N GLU A 263 2.41 26.92 11.26
CA GLU A 263 1.13 26.70 11.94
C GLU A 263 1.28 25.80 13.17
N CYS A 264 2.26 24.89 13.18
CA CYS A 264 2.53 23.97 14.29
C CYS A 264 3.76 24.39 15.11
N LYS A 265 4.15 25.67 15.09
CA LYS A 265 5.31 26.18 15.82
C LYS A 265 5.27 25.86 17.33
N GLU A 266 4.09 25.85 17.93
CA GLU A 266 3.91 25.49 19.35
C GLU A 266 4.05 23.99 19.62
N TYR A 267 3.81 23.15 18.61
CA TYR A 267 3.93 21.70 18.73
C TYR A 267 5.37 21.23 18.63
N LYS A 268 6.24 21.99 17.96
CA LYS A 268 7.64 21.62 17.67
C LYS A 268 7.73 20.18 17.16
N VAL A 269 7.41 19.99 15.89
CA VAL A 269 7.38 18.64 15.29
C VAL A 269 8.80 18.07 15.27
N ASP A 270 9.02 16.99 16.01
CA ASP A 270 10.34 16.36 16.12
C ASP A 270 10.60 15.40 14.96
N MET A 271 9.54 14.70 14.51
CA MET A 271 9.66 13.68 13.48
C MET A 271 8.43 13.59 12.57
N LEU A 272 8.67 13.37 11.29
CA LEU A 272 7.67 13.13 10.26
C LEU A 272 7.76 11.70 9.74
N ILE A 273 6.62 11.08 9.46
CA ILE A 273 6.50 9.79 8.80
C ILE A 273 5.81 9.99 7.46
N THR A 274 6.34 9.42 6.39
CA THR A 274 5.71 9.48 5.07
C THR A 274 5.86 8.17 4.29
N GLY A 275 4.98 7.95 3.32
CA GLY A 275 5.07 6.78 2.45
C GLY A 275 6.26 6.89 1.51
N ALA A 276 6.35 7.95 0.69
CA ALA A 276 7.39 8.06 -0.32
C ALA A 276 8.38 9.19 -0.02
N PRO A 277 9.70 8.93 -0.07
CA PRO A 277 10.67 10.01 -0.03
C PRO A 277 10.54 10.87 -1.29
N ARG A 278 10.62 12.18 -1.11
CA ARG A 278 10.74 13.14 -2.22
C ARG A 278 11.92 14.02 -1.92
N GLU A 279 12.93 14.00 -2.77
CA GLU A 279 14.19 14.71 -2.58
C GLU A 279 13.98 16.18 -2.19
N VAL A 280 13.16 16.92 -2.95
CA VAL A 280 12.87 18.33 -2.67
C VAL A 280 12.20 18.51 -1.30
N GLY A 281 11.36 17.56 -0.88
CA GLY A 281 10.73 17.57 0.44
C GLY A 281 11.71 17.23 1.56
N LEU A 282 12.60 16.27 1.35
CA LEU A 282 13.65 15.89 2.30
C LEU A 282 14.64 17.05 2.54
N LEU A 283 15.04 17.72 1.46
CA LEU A 283 15.91 18.91 1.53
C LEU A 283 15.24 20.04 2.32
N GLU A 284 13.96 20.31 2.09
CA GLU A 284 13.23 21.32 2.86
C GLU A 284 13.06 20.90 4.32
N ALA A 285 12.74 19.64 4.60
CA ALA A 285 12.66 19.10 5.96
C ALA A 285 13.99 19.28 6.70
N SER A 286 15.13 19.04 6.02
CA SER A 286 16.46 19.27 6.59
C SER A 286 16.70 20.73 6.93
N LYS A 287 16.33 21.68 6.05
CA LYS A 287 16.46 23.12 6.31
C LYS A 287 15.65 23.58 7.52
N ILE A 288 14.46 23.02 7.70
CA ILE A 288 13.57 23.33 8.82
C ILE A 288 14.04 22.65 10.11
N GLY A 289 14.77 21.53 9.99
CA GLY A 289 15.23 20.73 11.12
C GLY A 289 14.30 19.57 11.49
N PHE A 290 13.40 19.17 10.59
CA PHE A 290 12.56 17.98 10.80
C PHE A 290 13.34 16.69 10.53
N SER A 291 13.23 15.73 11.45
CA SER A 291 13.58 14.34 11.17
C SER A 291 12.48 13.68 10.33
N VAL A 292 12.83 12.83 9.36
CA VAL A 292 11.90 12.16 8.46
C VAL A 292 12.18 10.67 8.39
N LEU A 293 11.14 9.86 8.56
CA LEU A 293 11.12 8.42 8.27
C LEU A 293 10.21 8.16 7.08
N ALA A 294 10.79 7.87 5.92
CA ALA A 294 10.04 7.41 4.76
C ALA A 294 9.98 5.87 4.76
N VAL A 295 8.78 5.31 4.88
CA VAL A 295 8.58 3.86 5.08
C VAL A 295 8.49 3.07 3.76
N GLY A 296 8.37 3.77 2.65
CA GLY A 296 8.13 3.23 1.32
C GLY A 296 6.65 3.20 0.97
N HIS A 297 6.35 3.55 -0.28
CA HIS A 297 4.98 3.66 -0.78
C HIS A 297 4.25 2.31 -0.71
N THR A 298 4.89 1.25 -1.23
CA THR A 298 4.33 -0.10 -1.22
C THR A 298 4.18 -0.61 0.22
N SER A 299 5.15 -0.33 1.10
CA SER A 299 5.10 -0.74 2.51
C SER A 299 3.91 -0.10 3.24
N SER A 300 3.63 1.19 2.99
CA SER A 300 2.51 1.88 3.64
C SER A 300 1.15 1.39 3.14
N GLU A 301 1.02 1.10 1.85
CA GLU A 301 -0.19 0.47 1.29
C GLU A 301 -0.39 -0.95 1.83
N TRP A 302 0.70 -1.71 1.92
CA TRP A 302 0.66 -3.08 2.43
C TRP A 302 0.27 -3.14 3.90
N TRP A 303 0.79 -2.20 4.70
CA TRP A 303 0.34 -1.98 6.06
C TRP A 303 -1.19 -1.76 6.11
N GLY A 304 -1.71 -0.89 5.24
CA GLY A 304 -3.15 -0.61 5.17
C GLY A 304 -3.99 -1.84 4.84
N ILE A 305 -3.50 -2.71 3.95
CA ILE A 305 -4.20 -3.94 3.57
C ILE A 305 -4.23 -4.93 4.74
N LYS A 306 -3.12 -5.05 5.48
CA LYS A 306 -3.05 -5.87 6.69
C LYS A 306 -3.97 -5.34 7.79
N GLU A 307 -4.05 -4.03 7.97
CA GLU A 307 -4.93 -3.45 8.98
C GLU A 307 -6.40 -3.58 8.58
N LEU A 308 -6.74 -3.38 7.30
CA LEU A 308 -8.09 -3.64 6.79
C LEU A 308 -8.49 -5.11 7.00
N ARG A 309 -7.58 -6.06 6.77
CA ARG A 309 -7.79 -7.48 7.11
C ARG A 309 -8.11 -7.65 8.59
N ASN A 310 -7.33 -7.04 9.48
CA ASN A 310 -7.53 -7.15 10.93
C ASN A 310 -8.90 -6.62 11.35
N ILE A 311 -9.30 -5.46 10.80
CA ILE A 311 -10.61 -4.85 11.06
C ILE A 311 -11.72 -5.78 10.58
N LEU A 312 -11.71 -6.17 9.31
CA LEU A 312 -12.75 -7.03 8.74
C LEU A 312 -12.82 -8.39 9.44
N ALA A 313 -11.70 -8.96 9.89
CA ALA A 313 -11.68 -10.24 10.59
C ALA A 313 -12.34 -10.16 11.97
N ARG A 314 -12.28 -8.99 12.63
CA ARG A 314 -13.01 -8.72 13.88
C ARG A 314 -14.50 -8.52 13.63
N LEU A 315 -14.86 -7.87 12.52
CA LEU A 315 -16.24 -7.61 12.16
C LEU A 315 -16.98 -8.87 11.68
N PHE A 316 -16.28 -9.75 10.94
CA PHE A 316 -16.90 -10.84 10.20
C PHE A 316 -16.24 -12.19 10.50
N THR A 317 -16.49 -12.71 11.70
CA THR A 317 -15.85 -13.96 12.18
C THR A 317 -16.19 -15.21 11.35
N GLY A 318 -17.30 -15.20 10.62
CA GLY A 318 -17.71 -16.27 9.70
C GLY A 318 -17.05 -16.23 8.32
N ALA A 319 -16.39 -15.12 7.94
CA ALA A 319 -15.75 -14.95 6.64
C ALA A 319 -14.26 -15.31 6.67
N LYS A 320 -13.77 -15.94 5.61
CA LYS A 320 -12.32 -16.13 5.40
C LYS A 320 -11.75 -14.90 4.71
N ILE A 321 -10.77 -14.28 5.34
CA ILE A 321 -10.12 -13.09 4.77
C ILE A 321 -8.74 -13.45 4.28
N HIS A 322 -8.59 -13.39 2.97
CA HIS A 322 -7.36 -13.65 2.26
C HIS A 322 -6.69 -12.33 1.91
N VAL A 323 -5.38 -12.28 2.10
CA VAL A 323 -4.57 -11.17 1.63
C VAL A 323 -3.62 -11.72 0.58
N VAL A 324 -3.57 -11.07 -0.57
CA VAL A 324 -2.61 -11.35 -1.62
C VAL A 324 -1.56 -10.27 -1.60
N GLU A 325 -0.30 -10.69 -1.41
CA GLU A 325 0.84 -9.79 -1.43
C GLU A 325 1.05 -9.27 -2.86
N PRO A 326 1.41 -7.99 -3.05
CA PRO A 326 1.84 -7.51 -4.35
C PRO A 326 3.03 -8.33 -4.83
N GLU A 327 3.12 -8.56 -6.14
CA GLU A 327 4.35 -9.08 -6.72
C GLU A 327 5.38 -7.95 -6.65
N MET A 328 6.28 -8.03 -5.67
CA MET A 328 7.37 -7.08 -5.58
C MET A 328 8.33 -7.39 -6.73
N GLU A 329 8.19 -6.66 -7.83
CA GLU A 329 9.25 -6.60 -8.83
C GLU A 329 10.52 -6.15 -8.09
N GLU A 330 11.58 -6.96 -8.13
CA GLU A 330 12.89 -6.55 -7.65
C GLU A 330 13.38 -5.43 -8.57
N THR A 331 12.91 -4.21 -8.34
CA THR A 331 13.38 -3.03 -9.05
C THR A 331 14.81 -2.78 -8.59
N ASN A 332 15.78 -3.34 -9.30
CA ASN A 332 17.20 -3.01 -9.16
C ASN A 332 17.51 -1.59 -9.71
N GLU A 333 16.55 -0.67 -9.66
CA GLU A 333 16.75 0.71 -10.09
C GLU A 333 17.60 1.40 -9.03
N LYS A 334 18.89 1.53 -9.33
CA LYS A 334 19.78 2.42 -8.57
C LYS A 334 19.23 3.84 -8.67
N ILE A 335 18.79 4.36 -7.54
CA ILE A 335 18.45 5.78 -7.43
C ILE A 335 19.78 6.54 -7.36
N SER A 336 20.14 7.24 -8.43
CA SER A 336 21.19 8.26 -8.39
C SER A 336 20.60 9.65 -8.48
N TYR A 337 21.18 10.61 -7.78
CA TYR A 337 20.84 12.03 -7.89
C TYR A 337 22.11 12.87 -8.02
N THR A 338 21.99 14.07 -8.57
CA THR A 338 23.09 15.00 -8.76
C THR A 338 22.77 16.31 -8.04
N ASP A 339 23.63 16.75 -7.13
CA ASP A 339 23.41 18.00 -6.40
C ASP A 339 23.62 19.26 -7.26
N GLU A 340 23.34 20.43 -6.68
CA GLU A 340 23.53 21.73 -7.34
C GLU A 340 24.98 22.02 -7.77
N ASN A 341 25.95 21.27 -7.24
CA ASN A 341 27.36 21.34 -7.61
C ASN A 341 27.75 20.29 -8.66
N GLY A 342 26.79 19.50 -9.17
CA GLY A 342 27.06 18.47 -10.16
C GLY A 342 27.61 17.15 -9.57
N ILE A 343 27.54 16.95 -8.25
CA ILE A 343 28.05 15.73 -7.60
C ILE A 343 26.95 14.66 -7.64
N GLU A 344 27.24 13.54 -8.29
CA GLU A 344 26.34 12.39 -8.35
C GLU A 344 26.47 11.52 -7.09
N TYR A 345 25.36 11.32 -6.38
CA TYR A 345 25.22 10.41 -5.26
C TYR A 345 24.42 9.20 -5.73
N VAL A 346 25.03 8.03 -5.65
CA VAL A 346 24.37 6.75 -5.91
C VAL A 346 23.98 6.15 -4.58
N MET A 347 22.68 6.14 -4.28
CA MET A 347 22.16 5.45 -3.11
C MET A 347 22.05 3.96 -3.47
N ASP A 348 23.03 3.17 -3.04
CA ASP A 348 22.93 1.71 -3.14
C ASP A 348 21.92 1.28 -2.08
N GLU A 349 20.65 1.11 -2.47
CA GLU A 349 19.64 0.55 -1.56
C GLU A 349 20.20 -0.76 -1.02
N GLY A 350 20.42 -0.79 0.29
CA GLY A 350 21.14 -1.85 0.95
C GLY A 350 20.59 -3.20 0.52
N LYS A 351 21.42 -3.99 -0.18
CA LYS A 351 21.12 -5.38 -0.54
C LYS A 351 20.51 -6.07 0.67
N LYS A 352 19.20 -6.39 0.62
CA LYS A 352 18.55 -7.30 1.56
C LYS A 352 19.26 -8.66 1.44
N GLN A 353 20.38 -8.84 2.15
CA GLN A 353 21.06 -10.12 2.23
C GLN A 353 20.13 -11.06 2.98
N LYS A 354 19.42 -11.90 2.22
CA LYS A 354 18.71 -13.06 2.70
C LYS A 354 19.71 -13.94 3.46
N ARG A 355 19.81 -13.74 4.78
CA ARG A 355 20.58 -14.60 5.70
C ARG A 355 19.96 -15.99 5.66
N THR A 356 20.38 -16.81 4.71
CA THR A 356 20.18 -18.25 4.80
C THR A 356 20.97 -18.72 6.02
N ARG A 357 20.26 -19.18 7.06
CA ARG A 357 20.83 -19.91 8.17
C ARG A 357 21.49 -21.18 7.62
N ARG A 358 22.75 -21.10 7.20
CA ARG A 358 23.64 -22.25 7.12
C ARG A 358 24.18 -22.48 8.54
N GLY A 359 23.70 -23.56 9.15
CA GLY A 359 24.22 -24.04 10.42
C GLY A 359 25.70 -24.38 10.30
N ASN A 360 26.53 -23.70 11.07
CA ASN A 360 27.87 -24.17 11.40
C ASN A 360 27.76 -25.02 12.67
N SER A 361 27.60 -26.31 12.45
CA SER A 361 28.04 -27.33 13.40
C SER A 361 29.53 -27.60 13.15
N ALA A 362 30.24 -27.91 14.24
CA ALA A 362 31.60 -28.43 14.31
C ALA A 362 32.76 -27.42 14.18
N ARG A 363 33.28 -27.00 15.34
CA ARG A 363 34.64 -27.37 15.78
C ARG A 363 34.88 -26.94 17.24
N ARG A 364 34.81 -27.91 18.16
CA ARG A 364 35.45 -27.86 19.47
C ARG A 364 36.80 -28.57 19.33
N ASN A 365 37.89 -27.86 19.66
CA ASN A 365 39.13 -28.41 20.19
C ASN A 365 39.68 -27.32 21.12
N ASN A 366 39.70 -27.53 22.44
CA ASN A 366 40.65 -28.32 23.22
C ASN A 366 41.74 -27.40 23.79
N GLU A 367 41.44 -26.72 24.89
CA GLU A 367 42.47 -26.17 25.78
C GLU A 367 42.26 -26.75 27.18
N LYS A 368 43.25 -27.55 27.56
CA LYS A 368 43.53 -27.96 28.94
C LYS A 368 44.42 -26.89 29.56
N SER A 369 44.02 -26.35 30.70
CA SER A 369 44.97 -25.95 31.75
C SER A 369 44.30 -25.95 33.12
N SER A 370 44.95 -26.71 34.00
CA SER A 370 44.87 -26.81 35.46
C SER A 370 44.53 -25.48 36.18
N SER A 371 43.80 -25.45 37.29
CA SER A 371 44.31 -25.86 38.61
C SER A 371 43.30 -25.52 39.73
N SER A 372 43.29 -26.37 40.77
CA SER A 372 43.02 -26.08 42.21
C SER A 372 41.70 -25.42 42.65
N ARG A 373 41.08 -25.68 43.80
CA ARG A 373 41.07 -26.70 44.88
C ARG A 373 40.00 -26.18 45.86
N GLY A 374 39.20 -27.06 46.47
CA GLY A 374 38.31 -26.75 47.63
C GLY A 374 36.86 -27.13 47.32
N LYS A 375 36.35 -28.31 47.73
CA LYS A 375 35.93 -28.79 49.07
C LYS A 375 34.87 -27.91 49.76
N GLU A 376 33.62 -28.36 49.72
CA GLU A 376 32.63 -28.52 50.83
C GLU A 376 31.33 -29.05 50.19
N GLU A 377 31.02 -30.34 50.30
CA GLU A 377 30.15 -30.96 51.33
C GLU A 377 28.94 -30.11 51.74
N THR A 378 27.75 -30.50 51.28
CA THR A 378 26.60 -30.75 52.16
C THR A 378 25.57 -31.65 51.49
N ARG A 379 25.13 -32.64 52.27
CA ARG A 379 24.11 -33.64 52.00
C ARG A 379 22.71 -33.01 52.06
N GLY A 380 21.77 -33.57 51.31
CA GLY A 380 20.35 -33.27 51.44
C GLY A 380 19.49 -34.25 50.65
N ASP A 381 19.18 -35.37 51.27
CA ASP A 381 18.17 -36.34 50.85
C ASP A 381 16.81 -35.69 50.60
N SER A 382 16.08 -36.12 49.56
CA SER A 382 14.64 -36.38 49.65
C SER A 382 14.17 -37.30 48.52
N GLN A 383 13.53 -38.38 48.94
CA GLN A 383 12.90 -39.42 48.14
C GLN A 383 11.52 -38.99 47.60
N ARG A 384 10.98 -39.88 46.74
CA ARG A 384 9.56 -40.12 46.40
C ARG A 384 8.96 -39.20 45.31
N GLY A 385 8.27 -39.72 44.29
CA GLY A 385 7.84 -41.10 44.09
C GLY A 385 7.17 -41.33 42.75
N ARG A 386 7.15 -42.62 42.41
CA ARG A 386 6.38 -43.33 41.39
C ARG A 386 4.99 -42.75 41.14
N ARG A 387 4.61 -42.67 39.86
CA ARG A 387 3.35 -43.28 39.40
C ARG A 387 3.50 -43.76 37.95
N GLU A 388 3.46 -45.07 37.84
CA GLU A 388 3.11 -45.80 36.62
C GLU A 388 1.60 -45.61 36.38
N GLU A 389 1.20 -45.40 35.13
CA GLU A 389 0.00 -46.07 34.63
C GLU A 389 0.14 -46.26 33.12
N LYS A 390 0.18 -47.55 32.76
CA LYS A 390 0.05 -48.06 31.41
C LYS A 390 -1.41 -47.95 31.01
N ASN A 391 -1.71 -47.60 29.77
CA ASN A 391 -2.80 -48.30 29.10
C ASN A 391 -2.48 -48.57 27.63
N VAL A 392 -2.66 -49.84 27.30
CA VAL A 392 -2.40 -50.52 26.04
C VAL A 392 -3.74 -50.65 25.33
N GLY A 393 -3.77 -50.40 24.02
CA GLY A 393 -4.96 -50.59 23.19
C GLY A 393 -4.67 -50.32 21.72
N SER A 394 -4.09 -51.30 21.05
CA SER A 394 -3.94 -51.42 19.59
C SER A 394 -5.04 -52.38 19.07
N PRO A 395 -5.11 -52.79 17.79
CA PRO A 395 -5.37 -52.04 16.55
C PRO A 395 -6.52 -52.72 15.73
N GLU A 396 -6.61 -52.41 14.42
CA GLU A 396 -7.42 -53.07 13.37
C GLU A 396 -8.90 -52.57 13.27
N ALA A 397 -9.46 -52.28 12.09
CA ALA A 397 -9.47 -53.12 10.90
C ALA A 397 -9.52 -52.34 9.57
N LYS A 398 -8.97 -53.04 8.57
CA LYS A 398 -9.01 -52.78 7.14
C LYS A 398 -10.45 -52.82 6.63
N HIS A 399 -10.81 -51.95 5.67
CA HIS A 399 -11.78 -52.32 4.66
C HIS A 399 -11.27 -51.97 3.26
N GLU A 400 -11.11 -53.04 2.50
CA GLU A 400 -10.73 -53.15 1.11
C GLU A 400 -11.99 -53.11 0.23
N THR A 401 -11.77 -52.85 -1.07
CA THR A 401 -12.69 -52.99 -2.23
C THR A 401 -13.68 -51.82 -2.45
N LYS A 402 -14.00 -51.37 -3.66
CA LYS A 402 -14.02 -52.07 -4.95
C LYS A 402 -14.15 -51.07 -6.13
N LYS A 403 -13.42 -51.37 -7.21
CA LYS A 403 -13.65 -50.93 -8.59
C LYS A 403 -15.13 -51.04 -9.02
N ARG A 404 -15.64 -50.07 -9.78
CA ARG A 404 -16.36 -50.22 -11.07
C ARG A 404 -16.83 -48.85 -11.59
N ARG A 405 -16.48 -48.49 -12.83
CA ARG A 405 -17.36 -48.30 -14.01
C ARG A 405 -18.40 -47.18 -13.79
N GLU A 406 -18.53 -46.15 -14.62
CA GLU A 406 -18.81 -46.24 -16.05
C GLU A 406 -18.37 -44.97 -16.80
N SER A 407 -17.66 -45.20 -17.90
CA SER A 407 -17.62 -44.34 -19.07
C SER A 407 -19.03 -44.20 -19.66
N ARG A 408 -19.55 -42.98 -19.76
CA ARG A 408 -20.61 -42.64 -20.72
C ARG A 408 -20.19 -41.40 -21.48
N GLY A 409 -19.71 -41.65 -22.70
CA GLY A 409 -19.72 -40.65 -23.75
C GLY A 409 -21.17 -40.28 -24.09
N ARG A 410 -21.37 -39.01 -24.37
CA ARG A 410 -22.43 -38.53 -25.25
C ARG A 410 -21.83 -37.46 -26.13
N ASP A 411 -21.43 -37.90 -27.32
CA ASP A 411 -21.61 -37.16 -28.55
C ASP A 411 -23.10 -36.85 -28.73
N ASN A 412 -23.39 -35.63 -29.16
CA ASN A 412 -24.30 -35.25 -30.25
C ASN A 412 -24.84 -33.84 -30.00
N GLY A 413 -24.81 -33.02 -31.05
CA GLY A 413 -25.68 -31.84 -31.12
C GLY A 413 -25.06 -30.61 -31.74
N ARG A 414 -24.53 -30.75 -32.95
CA ARG A 414 -24.21 -29.64 -33.85
C ARG A 414 -25.53 -29.08 -34.39
N GLU A 415 -25.98 -27.93 -33.90
CA GLU A 415 -27.00 -27.13 -34.57
C GLU A 415 -26.45 -25.75 -34.93
N THR A 416 -26.26 -25.59 -36.24
CA THR A 416 -25.96 -24.34 -36.91
C THR A 416 -27.23 -23.52 -37.04
N GLY A 417 -27.44 -22.56 -36.15
CA GLY A 417 -28.45 -21.51 -36.29
C GLY A 417 -27.81 -20.20 -36.78
N LYS A 418 -28.00 -19.89 -38.05
CA LYS A 418 -27.79 -18.55 -38.61
C LYS A 418 -28.82 -17.60 -38.01
N SER A 419 -28.39 -16.46 -37.47
CA SER A 419 -29.26 -15.30 -37.29
C SER A 419 -28.47 -14.01 -37.52
N GLU A 420 -28.68 -13.49 -38.72
CA GLU A 420 -28.85 -12.09 -39.12
C GLU A 420 -28.20 -10.98 -38.30
N GLY A 421 -27.44 -10.16 -39.02
CA GLY A 421 -26.71 -9.01 -38.48
C GLY A 421 -27.61 -7.85 -38.08
N PHE A 422 -27.31 -7.29 -36.92
CA PHE A 422 -27.71 -5.93 -36.55
C PHE A 422 -26.50 -5.01 -36.65
N LYS A 423 -26.54 -4.10 -37.62
CA LYS A 423 -25.61 -2.96 -37.73
C LYS A 423 -25.99 -1.92 -36.67
N SER A 424 -25.19 -1.79 -35.62
CA SER A 424 -25.28 -0.67 -34.69
C SER A 424 -24.60 0.57 -35.29
N LYS A 425 -25.39 1.62 -35.55
CA LYS A 425 -24.90 2.98 -35.83
C LYS A 425 -24.31 3.58 -34.54
N PRO A 426 -23.28 4.45 -34.62
CA PRO A 426 -22.80 5.18 -33.45
C PRO A 426 -23.75 6.34 -33.11
N MET A 427 -24.16 6.42 -31.83
CA MET A 427 -24.86 7.60 -31.29
C MET A 427 -23.84 8.63 -30.81
N ASN A 428 -24.08 9.87 -31.24
CA ASN A 428 -23.38 11.09 -30.89
C ASN A 428 -24.04 11.70 -29.64
N PRO A 429 -23.33 12.07 -28.56
CA PRO A 429 -23.95 12.75 -27.43
C PRO A 429 -23.94 14.27 -27.66
N GLN A 430 -25.10 14.84 -27.99
CA GLN A 430 -25.35 16.27 -27.87
C GLN A 430 -25.98 16.60 -26.52
N ALA A 431 -25.52 17.72 -25.98
CA ALA A 431 -25.86 18.32 -24.70
C ALA A 431 -27.36 18.55 -24.49
N ALA A 432 -27.85 18.18 -23.30
CA ALA A 432 -29.12 18.66 -22.77
C ALA A 432 -28.84 19.76 -21.74
N VAL A 433 -29.11 21.00 -22.15
CA VAL A 433 -29.21 22.18 -21.30
C VAL A 433 -30.58 22.13 -20.61
N PHE A 434 -30.62 22.02 -19.29
CA PHE A 434 -31.83 22.29 -18.49
C PHE A 434 -31.59 23.52 -17.62
N GLY A 435 -32.21 24.63 -18.02
CA GLY A 435 -32.35 25.83 -17.20
C GLY A 435 -33.62 25.73 -16.37
N GLY A 436 -33.48 25.73 -15.05
CA GLY A 436 -34.56 25.91 -14.08
C GLY A 436 -34.37 27.24 -13.34
N LYS A 437 -35.32 28.16 -13.48
CA LYS A 437 -35.39 29.42 -12.73
C LYS A 437 -35.82 29.13 -11.27
N PRO A 438 -35.28 29.84 -10.26
CA PRO A 438 -35.82 29.78 -8.90
C PRO A 438 -37.01 30.72 -8.73
N SER A 439 -38.07 30.21 -8.09
CA SER A 439 -39.23 30.97 -7.61
C SER A 439 -38.90 31.65 -6.28
N VAL A 440 -39.11 32.96 -6.22
CA VAL A 440 -39.13 33.79 -5.02
C VAL A 440 -40.36 33.42 -4.19
N VAL A 441 -40.18 33.17 -2.90
CA VAL A 441 -41.28 33.18 -1.92
C VAL A 441 -40.87 34.13 -0.80
N ASP A 442 -41.60 35.24 -0.73
CA ASP A 442 -41.59 36.19 0.38
C ASP A 442 -42.09 35.52 1.66
N ALA A 443 -41.41 35.79 2.78
CA ALA A 443 -41.96 35.58 4.11
C ALA A 443 -41.79 36.88 4.91
N LYS A 444 -42.93 37.38 5.39
CA LYS A 444 -43.07 38.37 6.46
C LYS A 444 -42.75 37.75 7.81
#